data_AF-A0A6H5JTP7-F1
#
_entry.id   AF-A0A6H5JTP7-F1
#
_cell.length_a   1.000
_cell.length_b   1.000
_cell.length_c   1.000
_cell.angle_alpha   90.00
_cell.angle_beta   90.00
_cell.angle_gamma   90.00
#
_symmetry.space_group_name_H-M   'P 1'
#
loop_
_entity.id
_entity.type
_entity.pdbx_description
1 polymer ?
#
loop_
_entity_poly.entity_id
_entity_poly.type
_entity_poly.pdbx_seq_one_letter_code
_entity_poly.pdbx_strand_id
1 'polypeptide(L)'
;MFSRVAGLYVILDLHGAPGSQNGLDNSGFTSPDPNEIVWGETWMYSPENNGNTVRILAAMAEYINHIEDSFGLDNIMALELLNEPWAHLDLGRVRDFYVTSITAVRLVRPLMPIIIHDSFRGPMWATLMKNFPYKDIVMADLSSDTAVGDRQKIYVHERMACSYTSMLRYQTCAVLPVMVGEWSLAVDNCMPWLDSKFADFGQCDHLTEREGNSWWSEHTRSFAMRQIDRYEREMGWAFWTWKLEDHLEKNEPASKYWSFSMAVEHGFIDTDFPEDACIHPPATDWAEPLGTDGSGSGGDANLAAAQAPSGVTARVDGNAAAAVEVSNSPEEPMRGSQKGASSPGAMLGLVLLGAMAGALATFLLVRRKAASQGASASASGGAEKRGGNRGAGWMPAVFRYI
;
A
#
# COMPACT_ATOMS: atom_id res chain seq x y z
N MET A 1 -16.97 -18.09 -2.26
CA MET A 1 -18.06 -18.84 -1.59
C MET A 1 -18.07 -18.60 -0.08
N PHE A 2 -17.01 -18.93 0.66
CA PHE A 2 -16.95 -18.67 2.12
C PHE A 2 -17.21 -17.21 2.47
N SER A 3 -16.57 -16.27 1.77
CA SER A 3 -16.80 -14.83 1.94
C SER A 3 -18.27 -14.46 1.80
N ARG A 4 -18.96 -14.96 0.76
CA ARG A 4 -20.39 -14.71 0.55
C ARG A 4 -21.27 -15.21 1.69
N VAL A 5 -21.00 -16.42 2.19
CA VAL A 5 -21.75 -16.99 3.34
C VAL A 5 -21.53 -16.16 4.60
N ALA A 6 -20.34 -15.60 4.77
CA ALA A 6 -19.99 -14.70 5.87
C ALA A 6 -20.47 -13.25 5.66
N GLY A 7 -21.14 -12.92 4.54
CA GLY A 7 -21.55 -11.55 4.23
C GLY A 7 -20.40 -10.61 3.83
N LEU A 8 -19.23 -11.17 3.49
CA LEU A 8 -18.02 -10.43 3.13
C LEU A 8 -17.90 -10.23 1.63
N TYR A 9 -17.39 -9.05 1.26
CA TYR A 9 -16.90 -8.76 -0.09
C TYR A 9 -15.42 -9.12 -0.23
N VAL A 10 -14.97 -9.26 -1.48
CA VAL A 10 -13.59 -9.61 -1.82
C VAL A 10 -13.00 -8.59 -2.77
N ILE A 11 -11.83 -8.07 -2.44
CA ILE A 11 -10.92 -7.43 -3.40
C ILE A 11 -10.00 -8.53 -3.92
N LEU A 12 -9.96 -8.71 -5.23
CA LEU A 12 -9.02 -9.64 -5.85
C LEU A 12 -7.78 -8.85 -6.26
N ASP A 13 -6.62 -9.20 -5.71
CA ASP A 13 -5.35 -8.52 -5.99
C ASP A 13 -4.42 -9.42 -6.83
N LEU A 14 -3.78 -8.83 -7.84
CA LEU A 14 -2.66 -9.43 -8.53
C LEU A 14 -1.37 -9.07 -7.80
N HIS A 15 -0.98 -9.91 -6.85
CA HIS A 15 0.11 -9.60 -5.94
C HIS A 15 1.53 -9.76 -6.55
N GLY A 16 1.66 -10.53 -7.63
CA GLY A 16 2.95 -10.80 -8.28
C GLY A 16 2.83 -10.84 -9.79
N ALA A 17 3.70 -10.11 -10.48
CA ALA A 17 3.79 -10.10 -11.94
C ALA A 17 4.96 -10.99 -12.44
N PRO A 18 4.87 -11.53 -13.67
CA PRO A 18 6.00 -12.19 -14.32
C PRO A 18 7.25 -11.30 -14.31
N GLY A 19 8.37 -11.86 -13.86
CA GLY A 19 9.63 -11.12 -13.70
C GLY A 19 9.77 -10.34 -12.39
N SER A 20 8.73 -10.28 -11.54
CA SER A 20 8.60 -9.40 -10.36
C SER A 20 8.53 -7.92 -10.71
N GLN A 21 7.56 -7.23 -10.10
CA GLN A 21 7.34 -5.79 -10.21
C GLN A 21 8.11 -4.96 -9.18
N ASN A 22 8.72 -5.61 -8.18
CA ASN A 22 9.35 -4.94 -7.05
C ASN A 22 10.59 -5.64 -6.49
N GLY A 23 10.95 -6.82 -6.98
CA GLY A 23 12.09 -7.60 -6.47
C GLY A 23 11.94 -8.14 -5.05
N LEU A 24 10.81 -7.86 -4.39
CA LEU A 24 10.50 -8.32 -3.05
C LEU A 24 10.00 -9.77 -3.13
N ASP A 25 10.23 -10.52 -2.06
CA ASP A 25 9.80 -11.92 -1.94
C ASP A 25 8.27 -12.06 -2.05
N ASN A 26 7.51 -11.07 -1.59
CA ASN A 26 6.05 -11.00 -1.69
C ASN A 26 5.53 -11.10 -3.14
N SER A 27 6.31 -10.66 -4.13
CA SER A 27 5.97 -10.80 -5.55
C SER A 27 6.18 -12.22 -6.12
N GLY A 28 6.79 -13.11 -5.34
CA GLY A 28 7.11 -14.50 -5.69
C GLY A 28 8.44 -14.70 -6.42
N PHE A 29 9.20 -13.64 -6.70
CA PHE A 29 10.52 -13.74 -7.30
C PHE A 29 11.48 -12.66 -6.77
N THR A 30 12.44 -13.09 -5.97
CA THR A 30 13.62 -12.31 -5.60
C THR A 30 14.82 -12.86 -6.37
N SER A 31 15.74 -11.97 -6.76
CA SER A 31 17.00 -12.39 -7.38
C SER A 31 17.76 -13.37 -6.47
N PRO A 32 18.27 -14.49 -7.00
CA PRO A 32 19.08 -15.42 -6.22
C PRO A 32 20.50 -14.89 -5.95
N ASP A 33 20.97 -13.90 -6.71
CA ASP A 33 22.22 -13.20 -6.40
C ASP A 33 21.90 -12.01 -5.48
N PRO A 34 22.37 -12.01 -4.22
CA PRO A 34 22.14 -10.89 -3.30
C PRO A 34 22.77 -9.56 -3.76
N ASN A 35 23.64 -9.58 -4.77
CA ASN A 35 24.24 -8.39 -5.38
C ASN A 35 23.46 -7.90 -6.61
N GLU A 36 22.57 -8.70 -7.16
CA GLU A 36 21.70 -8.33 -8.28
C GLU A 36 20.33 -7.99 -7.72
N ILE A 37 19.99 -6.70 -7.66
CA ILE A 37 18.63 -6.31 -7.26
C ILE A 37 17.83 -5.93 -8.49
N VAL A 38 16.73 -6.67 -8.67
CA VAL A 38 15.80 -6.45 -9.77
C VAL A 38 14.57 -5.75 -9.19
N TRP A 39 14.58 -4.44 -9.22
CA TRP A 39 13.56 -3.55 -8.67
C TRP A 39 12.40 -3.33 -9.68
N GLY A 40 11.89 -4.44 -10.24
CA GLY A 40 10.78 -4.43 -11.18
C GLY A 40 11.18 -4.26 -12.65
N GLU A 41 12.45 -4.09 -12.98
CA GLU A 41 12.86 -3.77 -14.35
C GLU A 41 12.65 -4.94 -15.33
N THR A 42 12.87 -6.17 -14.88
CA THR A 42 12.58 -7.42 -15.60
C THR A 42 11.10 -7.55 -15.96
N TRP A 43 10.20 -7.00 -15.14
CA TRP A 43 8.78 -6.92 -15.45
C TRP A 43 8.49 -5.75 -16.40
N MET A 44 8.81 -4.52 -16.00
CA MET A 44 8.37 -3.29 -16.67
C MET A 44 8.99 -3.10 -18.06
N TYR A 45 10.27 -3.45 -18.22
CA TYR A 45 11.02 -3.22 -19.47
C TYR A 45 11.03 -4.44 -20.39
N SER A 46 10.44 -5.56 -19.97
CA SER A 46 10.18 -6.72 -20.83
C SER A 46 8.76 -6.60 -21.42
N PRO A 47 8.63 -6.39 -22.76
CA PRO A 47 7.32 -6.36 -23.40
C PRO A 47 6.51 -7.65 -23.20
N GLU A 48 7.20 -8.78 -23.07
CA GLU A 48 6.58 -10.07 -22.79
C GLU A 48 6.01 -10.13 -21.38
N ASN A 49 6.79 -9.80 -20.35
CA ASN A 49 6.33 -9.88 -18.96
C ASN A 49 5.21 -8.87 -18.68
N ASN A 50 5.39 -7.63 -19.12
CA ASN A 50 4.36 -6.60 -18.99
C ASN A 50 3.08 -7.00 -19.77
N GLY A 51 3.22 -7.45 -21.02
CA GLY A 51 2.09 -7.90 -21.83
C GLY A 51 1.38 -9.13 -21.27
N ASN A 52 2.11 -10.07 -20.65
CA ASN A 52 1.54 -11.23 -19.97
C ASN A 52 0.80 -10.81 -18.69
N THR A 53 1.30 -9.80 -17.96
CA THR A 53 0.59 -9.23 -16.80
C THR A 53 -0.78 -8.68 -17.20
N VAL A 54 -0.85 -7.92 -18.30
CA VAL A 54 -2.12 -7.41 -18.85
C VAL A 54 -3.07 -8.56 -19.24
N ARG A 55 -2.54 -9.64 -19.83
CA ARG A 55 -3.34 -10.83 -20.19
C ARG A 55 -3.86 -11.57 -18.97
N ILE A 56 -3.07 -11.66 -17.90
CA ILE A 56 -3.50 -12.26 -16.62
C ILE A 56 -4.66 -11.46 -16.05
N LEU A 57 -4.59 -10.13 -16.06
CA LEU A 57 -5.69 -9.27 -15.59
C LEU A 57 -6.98 -9.44 -16.38
N ALA A 58 -6.88 -9.53 -17.71
CA ALA A 58 -8.04 -9.85 -18.55
C ALA A 58 -8.61 -11.25 -18.21
N ALA A 59 -7.74 -12.24 -17.98
CA ALA A 59 -8.16 -13.58 -17.57
C ALA A 59 -8.80 -13.61 -16.17
N MET A 60 -8.31 -12.82 -15.23
CA MET A 60 -8.94 -12.63 -13.91
C MET A 60 -10.34 -12.02 -14.07
N ALA A 61 -10.50 -11.01 -14.93
CA ALA A 61 -11.82 -10.44 -15.22
C ALA A 61 -12.80 -11.46 -15.85
N GLU A 62 -12.32 -12.31 -16.78
CA GLU A 62 -13.12 -13.41 -17.34
C GLU A 62 -13.48 -14.44 -16.26
N TYR A 63 -12.54 -14.75 -15.37
CA TYR A 63 -12.80 -15.66 -14.25
C TYR A 63 -13.86 -15.10 -13.30
N ILE A 64 -13.87 -13.79 -13.03
CA ILE A 64 -14.91 -13.13 -12.24
C ILE A 64 -16.29 -13.32 -12.91
N ASN A 65 -16.41 -13.08 -14.23
CA ASN A 65 -17.66 -13.33 -14.97
C ASN A 65 -18.08 -14.80 -14.84
N HIS A 66 -17.13 -15.73 -15.02
CA HIS A 66 -17.39 -17.16 -14.95
C HIS A 66 -17.96 -17.58 -13.58
N ILE A 67 -17.37 -17.11 -12.48
CA ILE A 67 -17.85 -17.50 -11.13
C ILE A 67 -19.19 -16.84 -10.77
N GLU A 68 -19.47 -15.66 -11.30
CA GLU A 68 -20.77 -15.01 -11.15
C GLU A 68 -21.84 -15.79 -11.93
N ASP A 69 -21.60 -16.08 -13.22
CA ASP A 69 -22.56 -16.78 -14.07
C ASP A 69 -22.80 -18.24 -13.63
N SER A 70 -21.73 -18.93 -13.21
CA SER A 70 -21.79 -20.37 -12.94
C SER A 70 -22.17 -20.71 -11.51
N PHE A 71 -21.79 -19.86 -10.55
CA PHE A 71 -21.98 -20.11 -9.11
C PHE A 71 -22.77 -19.00 -8.41
N GLY A 72 -23.20 -17.97 -9.14
CA GLY A 72 -23.88 -16.81 -8.59
C GLY A 72 -23.01 -15.98 -7.66
N LEU A 73 -21.68 -16.12 -7.67
CA LEU A 73 -20.78 -15.45 -6.72
C LEU A 73 -20.49 -14.01 -7.17
N ASP A 74 -21.34 -13.09 -6.75
CA ASP A 74 -21.35 -11.67 -7.11
C ASP A 74 -20.66 -10.75 -6.08
N ASN A 75 -19.91 -11.33 -5.13
CA ASN A 75 -19.32 -10.60 -4.00
C ASN A 75 -17.85 -10.18 -4.20
N ILE A 76 -17.32 -10.25 -5.44
CA ILE A 76 -16.04 -9.59 -5.78
C ILE A 76 -16.33 -8.12 -6.05
N MET A 77 -15.89 -7.25 -5.14
CA MET A 77 -16.20 -5.81 -5.19
C MET A 77 -15.22 -5.01 -6.04
N ALA A 78 -13.96 -5.45 -6.15
CA ALA A 78 -12.95 -4.77 -6.94
C ALA A 78 -11.83 -5.72 -7.38
N LEU A 79 -11.10 -5.30 -8.41
CA LEU A 79 -9.87 -5.92 -8.89
C LEU A 79 -8.72 -4.92 -8.72
N GLU A 80 -7.72 -5.25 -7.92
CA GLU A 80 -6.45 -4.53 -7.89
C GLU A 80 -5.52 -5.02 -9.00
N LEU A 81 -4.99 -4.07 -9.77
CA LEU A 81 -4.28 -4.42 -11.00
C LEU A 81 -2.89 -4.97 -10.77
N LEU A 82 -2.18 -4.47 -9.77
CA LEU A 82 -0.85 -4.95 -9.42
C LEU A 82 -0.41 -4.38 -8.08
N ASN A 83 -0.04 -5.25 -7.15
CA ASN A 83 0.53 -4.86 -5.87
C ASN A 83 1.92 -4.23 -6.02
N GLU A 84 2.17 -3.14 -5.28
CA GLU A 84 3.51 -2.60 -5.03
C GLU A 84 4.49 -2.45 -6.22
N PRO A 85 4.13 -1.93 -7.42
CA PRO A 85 5.15 -1.64 -8.43
C PRO A 85 6.21 -0.67 -7.88
N TRP A 86 7.49 -0.97 -8.08
CA TRP A 86 8.55 -0.27 -7.35
C TRP A 86 8.61 1.25 -7.60
N ALA A 87 9.00 1.97 -6.54
CA ALA A 87 9.06 3.43 -6.47
C ALA A 87 9.95 4.07 -7.55
N HIS A 88 10.98 3.35 -8.00
CA HIS A 88 12.01 3.87 -8.91
C HIS A 88 11.78 3.52 -10.39
N LEU A 89 10.73 2.77 -10.72
CA LEU A 89 10.37 2.51 -12.11
C LEU A 89 10.00 3.81 -12.85
N ASP A 90 10.12 3.81 -14.18
CA ASP A 90 9.69 4.94 -14.99
C ASP A 90 8.17 5.13 -14.83
N LEU A 91 7.79 6.29 -14.28
CA LEU A 91 6.41 6.58 -13.94
C LEU A 91 5.50 6.66 -15.17
N GLY A 92 6.04 7.10 -16.32
CA GLY A 92 5.31 7.11 -17.59
C GLY A 92 4.92 5.71 -18.02
N ARG A 93 5.82 4.75 -17.88
CA ARG A 93 5.55 3.33 -18.18
C ARG A 93 4.59 2.69 -17.19
N VAL A 94 4.73 2.98 -15.89
CA VAL A 94 3.77 2.50 -14.87
C VAL A 94 2.36 3.00 -15.19
N ARG A 95 2.22 4.29 -15.55
CA ARG A 95 0.94 4.86 -16.01
C ARG A 95 0.42 4.15 -17.25
N ASP A 96 1.26 3.97 -18.26
CA ASP A 96 0.84 3.35 -19.53
C ASP A 96 0.43 1.88 -19.32
N PHE A 97 1.08 1.16 -18.40
CA PHE A 97 0.64 -0.15 -17.93
C PHE A 97 -0.76 -0.08 -17.33
N TYR A 98 -1.01 0.82 -16.35
CA TYR A 98 -2.34 0.93 -15.74
C TYR A 98 -3.43 1.28 -16.76
N VAL A 99 -3.17 2.21 -17.68
CA VAL A 99 -4.14 2.56 -18.75
C VAL A 99 -4.45 1.34 -19.63
N THR A 100 -3.42 0.59 -20.01
CA THR A 100 -3.56 -0.62 -20.83
C THR A 100 -4.33 -1.71 -20.09
N SER A 101 -4.00 -1.95 -18.82
CA SER A 101 -4.65 -2.92 -17.94
C SER A 101 -6.11 -2.57 -17.68
N ILE A 102 -6.43 -1.30 -17.39
CA ILE A 102 -7.82 -0.81 -17.25
C ILE A 102 -8.58 -1.10 -18.54
N THR A 103 -8.01 -0.78 -19.69
CA THR A 103 -8.65 -1.02 -20.99
C THR A 103 -8.93 -2.51 -21.20
N ALA A 104 -7.95 -3.37 -20.93
CA ALA A 104 -8.09 -4.81 -21.08
C ALA A 104 -9.18 -5.39 -20.17
N VAL A 105 -9.21 -5.00 -18.89
CA VAL A 105 -10.25 -5.42 -17.94
C VAL A 105 -11.63 -4.91 -18.36
N ARG A 106 -11.75 -3.64 -18.78
CA ARG A 106 -13.03 -3.03 -19.17
C ARG A 106 -13.62 -3.63 -20.45
N LEU A 107 -12.80 -4.15 -21.36
CA LEU A 107 -13.28 -4.89 -22.53
C LEU A 107 -14.00 -6.17 -22.16
N VAL A 108 -13.60 -6.80 -21.04
CA VAL A 108 -14.19 -8.04 -20.52
C VAL A 108 -15.35 -7.73 -19.55
N ARG A 109 -15.13 -6.81 -18.63
CA ARG A 109 -16.07 -6.44 -17.57
C ARG A 109 -16.15 -4.92 -17.40
N PRO A 110 -17.02 -4.23 -18.17
CA PRO A 110 -17.03 -2.77 -18.28
C PRO A 110 -17.26 -1.99 -16.98
N LEU A 111 -17.90 -2.59 -15.97
CA LEU A 111 -18.28 -1.91 -14.73
C LEU A 111 -17.46 -2.33 -13.50
N MET A 112 -16.50 -3.25 -13.63
CA MET A 112 -15.67 -3.71 -12.51
C MET A 112 -14.95 -2.54 -11.82
N PRO A 113 -15.12 -2.28 -10.52
CA PRO A 113 -14.27 -1.34 -9.80
C PRO A 113 -12.81 -1.80 -9.85
N ILE A 114 -11.90 -0.85 -10.12
CA ILE A 114 -10.47 -1.14 -10.31
C ILE A 114 -9.69 -0.36 -9.26
N ILE A 115 -8.78 -1.05 -8.57
CA ILE A 115 -7.83 -0.46 -7.63
C ILE A 115 -6.46 -0.43 -8.31
N ILE A 116 -5.73 0.66 -8.08
CA ILE A 116 -4.33 0.81 -8.48
C ILE A 116 -3.51 1.12 -7.24
N HIS A 117 -2.40 0.40 -7.06
CA HIS A 117 -1.44 0.71 -6.02
C HIS A 117 -0.74 2.04 -6.32
N ASP A 118 -0.39 2.80 -5.28
CA ASP A 118 0.23 4.12 -5.41
C ASP A 118 1.70 4.07 -5.88
N SER A 119 2.24 2.86 -5.98
CA SER A 119 3.62 2.57 -6.34
C SER A 119 4.63 3.34 -5.49
N PHE A 120 4.35 3.50 -4.18
CA PHE A 120 5.16 4.19 -3.17
C PHE A 120 5.39 5.68 -3.44
N ARG A 121 4.47 6.31 -4.17
CA ARG A 121 4.58 7.72 -4.57
C ARG A 121 3.56 8.61 -3.86
N GLY A 122 2.67 8.05 -3.03
CA GLY A 122 1.76 8.79 -2.16
C GLY A 122 1.07 9.97 -2.87
N PRO A 123 1.14 11.21 -2.32
CA PRO A 123 0.47 12.36 -2.90
C PRO A 123 0.96 12.75 -4.31
N MET A 124 2.06 12.16 -4.81
CA MET A 124 2.51 12.38 -6.17
C MET A 124 1.52 11.88 -7.23
N TRP A 125 0.63 10.93 -6.94
CA TRP A 125 -0.46 10.58 -7.87
C TRP A 125 -1.41 11.76 -8.13
N ALA A 126 -1.64 12.61 -7.12
CA ALA A 126 -2.44 13.82 -7.28
C ALA A 126 -1.77 14.84 -8.19
N THR A 127 -0.46 14.92 -8.08
CA THR A 127 0.37 15.74 -8.93
C THR A 127 0.49 15.13 -10.34
N LEU A 128 0.58 13.80 -10.49
CA LEU A 128 0.69 13.10 -11.77
C LEU A 128 -0.58 13.19 -12.62
N MET A 129 -1.75 13.09 -11.99
CA MET A 129 -3.04 13.25 -12.67
C MET A 129 -3.36 14.72 -12.97
N LYS A 130 -2.63 15.68 -12.36
CA LYS A 130 -2.96 17.11 -12.46
C LYS A 130 -1.91 18.00 -13.12
N ASN A 131 -0.58 17.78 -13.03
CA ASN A 131 0.55 18.42 -13.77
C ASN A 131 1.94 18.12 -13.12
N PHE A 132 2.98 17.82 -13.93
CA PHE A 132 4.43 17.66 -13.59
C PHE A 132 5.16 18.98 -13.18
N PRO A 133 6.40 19.03 -12.60
CA PRO A 133 7.20 18.04 -11.83
C PRO A 133 7.76 18.53 -10.45
N TYR A 134 8.08 17.58 -9.52
CA TYR A 134 9.18 17.48 -8.50
C TYR A 134 8.79 16.70 -7.20
N LYS A 135 9.79 16.33 -6.37
CA LYS A 135 10.08 15.02 -5.71
C LYS A 135 9.85 14.89 -4.17
N ASP A 136 9.63 13.62 -3.77
CA ASP A 136 9.96 12.83 -2.55
C ASP A 136 9.54 13.28 -1.13
N ILE A 137 8.72 12.44 -0.45
CA ILE A 137 8.61 12.36 1.01
C ILE A 137 8.82 10.89 1.40
N VAL A 138 9.88 10.60 2.14
CA VAL A 138 10.15 9.30 2.76
C VAL A 138 9.83 9.41 4.25
N MET A 139 9.02 8.49 4.77
CA MET A 139 8.82 8.33 6.21
C MET A 139 9.95 7.46 6.74
N ALA A 140 10.75 7.97 7.66
CA ALA A 140 11.87 7.26 8.24
C ALA A 140 11.41 6.40 9.42
N ASP A 141 11.89 5.16 9.47
CA ASP A 141 11.86 4.32 10.67
C ASP A 141 12.84 4.90 11.72
N LEU A 142 12.45 4.85 12.99
CA LEU A 142 13.22 5.35 14.12
C LEU A 142 13.75 4.15 14.93
N SER A 143 15.05 3.84 14.83
CA SER A 143 15.66 2.79 15.65
C SER A 143 15.86 3.24 17.10
N SER A 144 15.88 2.28 18.03
CA SER A 144 16.18 2.52 19.45
C SER A 144 16.84 1.29 20.08
N ASP A 145 17.70 1.51 21.06
CA ASP A 145 18.46 0.50 21.81
C ASP A 145 18.08 0.46 23.31
N THR A 146 17.06 1.24 23.74
CA THR A 146 16.65 1.33 25.15
C THR A 146 15.15 1.20 25.30
N ALA A 147 14.69 0.61 26.40
CA ALA A 147 13.27 0.53 26.73
C ALA A 147 12.57 1.91 26.76
N VAL A 148 13.26 2.98 27.15
CA VAL A 148 12.69 4.34 27.10
C VAL A 148 12.56 4.85 25.66
N GLY A 149 13.55 4.60 24.81
CA GLY A 149 13.48 4.99 23.41
C GLY A 149 12.45 4.19 22.61
N ASP A 150 12.23 2.92 22.94
CA ASP A 150 11.12 2.13 22.40
C ASP A 150 9.75 2.77 22.74
N ARG A 151 9.59 3.29 23.95
CA ARG A 151 8.36 4.00 24.35
C ARG A 151 8.20 5.34 23.65
N GLN A 152 9.30 6.07 23.45
CA GLN A 152 9.30 7.29 22.64
C GLN A 152 8.89 6.98 21.19
N LYS A 153 9.35 5.86 20.64
CA LYS A 153 9.03 5.40 19.28
C LYS A 153 7.53 5.21 19.10
N ILE A 154 6.88 4.37 19.91
CA ILE A 154 5.43 4.14 19.79
C ILE A 154 4.64 5.45 19.92
N TYR A 155 5.02 6.35 20.82
CA TYR A 155 4.42 7.68 20.95
C TYR A 155 4.55 8.52 19.67
N VAL A 156 5.71 8.48 19.00
CA VAL A 156 5.89 9.14 17.70
C VAL A 156 4.98 8.50 16.65
N HIS A 157 4.87 7.17 16.60
CA HIS A 157 3.97 6.46 15.68
C HIS A 157 2.49 6.83 15.91
N GLU A 158 2.03 6.94 17.15
CA GLU A 158 0.68 7.42 17.47
C GLU A 158 0.43 8.83 16.92
N ARG A 159 1.40 9.74 17.06
CA ARG A 159 1.30 11.10 16.49
C ARG A 159 1.31 11.09 14.96
N MET A 160 2.16 10.25 14.36
CA MET A 160 2.29 10.16 12.91
C MET A 160 1.02 9.56 12.27
N ALA A 161 0.41 8.55 12.89
CA ALA A 161 -0.86 7.97 12.45
C ALA A 161 -1.92 9.06 12.24
N CYS A 162 -2.06 9.96 13.22
CA CYS A 162 -3.01 11.06 13.14
C CYS A 162 -2.64 12.11 12.08
N SER A 163 -1.35 12.42 11.94
CA SER A 163 -0.86 13.39 10.94
C SER A 163 -1.09 12.91 9.50
N TYR A 164 -1.08 11.59 9.28
CA TYR A 164 -1.24 10.95 7.97
C TYR A 164 -2.58 11.27 7.30
N THR A 165 -3.60 11.65 8.08
CA THR A 165 -4.92 12.08 7.58
C THR A 165 -4.83 13.18 6.52
N SER A 166 -3.88 14.10 6.66
CA SER A 166 -3.72 15.22 5.72
C SER A 166 -3.28 14.74 4.34
N MET A 167 -2.40 13.74 4.29
CA MET A 167 -1.88 13.16 3.05
C MET A 167 -2.96 12.33 2.35
N LEU A 168 -3.63 11.45 3.10
CA LEU A 168 -4.73 10.63 2.59
C LEU A 168 -5.89 11.49 2.06
N ARG A 169 -6.33 12.48 2.85
CA ARG A 169 -7.40 13.39 2.44
C ARG A 169 -7.05 14.19 1.20
N TYR A 170 -5.80 14.64 1.09
CA TYR A 170 -5.35 15.33 -0.11
C TYR A 170 -5.48 14.43 -1.34
N GLN A 171 -5.08 13.15 -1.26
CA GLN A 171 -5.23 12.21 -2.36
C GLN A 171 -6.71 11.96 -2.71
N THR A 172 -7.56 11.67 -1.72
CA THR A 172 -8.99 11.46 -1.95
C THR A 172 -9.64 12.66 -2.65
N CYS A 173 -9.30 13.88 -2.21
CA CYS A 173 -9.88 15.11 -2.77
C CYS A 173 -9.30 15.49 -4.14
N ALA A 174 -8.04 15.15 -4.42
CA ALA A 174 -7.32 15.63 -5.59
C ALA A 174 -7.22 14.61 -6.73
N VAL A 175 -7.36 13.30 -6.46
CA VAL A 175 -7.11 12.22 -7.43
C VAL A 175 -8.33 11.33 -7.60
N LEU A 176 -8.56 10.46 -6.62
CA LEU A 176 -9.46 9.33 -6.62
C LEU A 176 -9.72 8.96 -5.15
N PRO A 177 -10.89 8.38 -4.83
CA PRO A 177 -11.13 7.78 -3.52
C PRO A 177 -10.00 6.81 -3.13
N VAL A 178 -9.51 6.93 -1.88
CA VAL A 178 -8.37 6.15 -1.37
C VAL A 178 -8.82 5.18 -0.29
N MET A 179 -8.27 3.96 -0.32
CA MET A 179 -8.27 3.03 0.81
C MET A 179 -6.84 2.71 1.23
N VAL A 180 -6.64 2.35 2.49
CA VAL A 180 -5.34 1.83 2.96
C VAL A 180 -5.34 0.31 2.83
N GLY A 181 -4.74 -0.20 1.76
CA GLY A 181 -4.76 -1.62 1.41
C GLY A 181 -3.93 -2.52 2.32
N GLU A 182 -2.88 -1.98 2.94
CA GLU A 182 -2.01 -2.71 3.86
C GLU A 182 -1.55 -1.79 4.99
N TRP A 183 -1.62 -2.29 6.22
CA TRP A 183 -1.08 -1.66 7.43
C TRP A 183 -0.99 -2.72 8.54
N SER A 184 -0.19 -2.46 9.58
CA SER A 184 -0.03 -3.36 10.73
C SER A 184 0.20 -2.56 12.02
N LEU A 185 0.49 -3.24 13.14
CA LEU A 185 0.86 -2.60 14.41
C LEU A 185 2.36 -2.61 14.67
N ALA A 186 3.16 -3.10 13.72
CA ALA A 186 4.60 -3.23 13.88
C ALA A 186 5.27 -1.85 13.79
N VAL A 187 6.06 -1.52 14.81
CA VAL A 187 6.93 -0.34 14.85
C VAL A 187 8.41 -0.71 14.84
N ASP A 188 8.69 -2.02 14.71
CA ASP A 188 10.01 -2.63 14.64
C ASP A 188 9.94 -3.82 13.66
N ASN A 189 10.98 -4.04 12.86
CA ASN A 189 11.08 -5.20 11.97
C ASN A 189 11.58 -6.47 12.70
N CYS A 190 11.08 -6.70 13.92
CA CYS A 190 11.48 -7.83 14.76
C CYS A 190 10.86 -9.18 14.35
N MET A 191 10.04 -9.20 13.31
CA MET A 191 9.52 -10.45 12.78
C MET A 191 10.63 -11.16 11.99
N PRO A 192 10.91 -12.45 12.26
CA PRO A 192 11.91 -13.18 11.50
C PRO A 192 11.60 -13.19 10.00
N TRP A 193 12.67 -13.13 9.19
CA TRP A 193 12.62 -13.16 7.72
C TRP A 193 11.87 -12.00 7.04
N LEU A 194 11.39 -11.01 7.80
CA LEU A 194 10.70 -9.85 7.23
C LEU A 194 11.63 -8.97 6.39
N ASP A 195 12.81 -8.66 6.93
CA ASP A 195 13.84 -7.90 6.22
C ASP A 195 15.22 -8.43 6.58
N SER A 196 15.88 -9.06 5.61
CA SER A 196 17.26 -9.55 5.74
C SER A 196 18.30 -8.46 6.05
N LYS A 197 17.98 -7.18 5.79
CA LYS A 197 18.86 -6.02 6.03
C LYS A 197 18.58 -5.33 7.37
N PHE A 198 17.54 -5.75 8.09
CA PHE A 198 17.22 -5.17 9.37
C PHE A 198 18.36 -5.39 10.36
N ALA A 199 18.74 -4.30 11.04
CA ALA A 199 19.73 -4.33 12.10
C ALA A 199 19.00 -4.22 13.44
N ASP A 200 19.10 -5.28 14.24
CA ASP A 200 18.64 -5.25 15.62
C ASP A 200 19.68 -4.54 16.51
N PHE A 201 19.25 -3.46 17.17
CA PHE A 201 20.04 -2.68 18.12
C PHE A 201 19.65 -2.98 19.57
N GLY A 202 18.82 -3.99 19.80
CA GLY A 202 18.28 -4.39 21.11
C GLY A 202 16.77 -4.23 21.22
N GLN A 203 16.12 -3.54 20.26
CA GLN A 203 14.67 -3.35 20.27
C GLN A 203 13.87 -4.67 20.27
N CYS A 204 14.41 -5.75 19.67
CA CYS A 204 13.70 -7.02 19.61
C CYS A 204 13.82 -7.84 20.89
N ASP A 205 14.91 -7.67 21.65
CA ASP A 205 15.10 -8.32 22.94
C ASP A 205 14.04 -7.86 23.95
N HIS A 206 13.61 -6.59 23.85
CA HIS A 206 12.61 -6.01 24.75
C HIS A 206 11.18 -6.44 24.45
N LEU A 207 10.88 -7.16 23.36
CA LEU A 207 9.50 -7.52 22.99
C LEU A 207 8.77 -8.33 24.06
N THR A 208 9.50 -9.22 24.74
CA THR A 208 8.95 -10.04 25.84
C THR A 208 8.64 -9.19 27.07
N GLU A 209 9.41 -8.13 27.32
CA GLU A 209 9.17 -7.17 28.42
C GLU A 209 7.92 -6.31 28.19
N ARG A 210 7.47 -6.18 26.93
CA ARG A 210 6.22 -5.49 26.58
C ARG A 210 4.98 -6.34 26.91
N GLU A 211 5.14 -7.65 27.09
CA GLU A 211 4.02 -8.57 27.28
C GLU A 211 3.40 -8.46 28.68
N GLY A 212 2.07 -8.41 28.75
CA GLY A 212 1.33 -8.22 30.01
C GLY A 212 1.46 -6.81 30.61
N ASN A 213 2.23 -5.92 30.00
CA ASN A 213 2.39 -4.55 30.45
C ASN A 213 1.21 -3.68 29.94
N SER A 214 0.49 -3.04 30.87
CA SER A 214 -0.69 -2.24 30.53
C SER A 214 -0.34 -1.01 29.71
N TRP A 215 0.79 -0.34 29.99
CA TRP A 215 1.23 0.83 29.23
C TRP A 215 1.44 0.45 27.76
N TRP A 216 2.17 -0.64 27.49
CA TRP A 216 2.38 -1.11 26.12
C TRP A 216 1.08 -1.49 25.43
N SER A 217 0.19 -2.21 26.14
CA SER A 217 -1.10 -2.62 25.59
C SER A 217 -1.98 -1.42 25.25
N GLU A 218 -2.03 -0.41 26.13
CA GLU A 218 -2.79 0.83 25.93
C GLU A 218 -2.24 1.67 24.78
N HIS A 219 -0.91 1.82 24.67
CA HIS A 219 -0.29 2.59 23.58
C HIS A 219 -0.34 1.87 22.23
N THR A 220 -0.19 0.54 22.19
CA THR A 220 -0.42 -0.25 20.97
C THR A 220 -1.88 -0.14 20.53
N ARG A 221 -2.84 -0.21 21.47
CA ARG A 221 -4.26 0.01 21.18
C ARG A 221 -4.53 1.41 20.66
N SER A 222 -3.99 2.43 21.32
CA SER A 222 -4.11 3.83 20.87
C SER A 222 -3.53 4.01 19.46
N PHE A 223 -2.36 3.42 19.16
CA PHE A 223 -1.79 3.45 17.81
C PHE A 223 -2.71 2.79 16.78
N ALA A 224 -3.24 1.61 17.06
CA ALA A 224 -4.17 0.90 16.19
C ALA A 224 -5.44 1.71 15.91
N MET A 225 -6.10 2.21 16.95
CA MET A 225 -7.35 2.95 16.80
C MET A 225 -7.15 4.31 16.12
N ARG A 226 -5.99 4.93 16.29
CA ARG A 226 -5.62 6.14 15.54
C ARG A 226 -5.41 5.86 14.06
N GLN A 227 -4.82 4.73 13.69
CA GLN A 227 -4.73 4.32 12.29
C GLN A 227 -6.14 4.13 11.69
N ILE A 228 -6.98 3.32 12.34
CA ILE A 228 -8.36 3.03 11.93
C ILE A 228 -9.20 4.31 11.76
N ASP A 229 -9.26 5.18 12.76
CA ASP A 229 -10.03 6.44 12.71
C ASP A 229 -9.59 7.36 11.57
N ARG A 230 -8.32 7.29 11.12
CA ARG A 230 -7.87 8.06 9.96
C ARG A 230 -8.21 7.39 8.64
N TYR A 231 -8.16 6.06 8.58
CA TYR A 231 -8.46 5.31 7.36
C TYR A 231 -9.95 5.26 7.05
N GLU A 232 -10.81 5.19 8.07
CA GLU A 232 -12.28 5.22 7.93
C GLU A 232 -12.84 6.59 7.53
N ARG A 233 -12.02 7.65 7.62
CA ARG A 233 -12.36 8.96 7.03
C ARG A 233 -12.22 8.98 5.51
N GLU A 234 -11.64 7.93 4.92
CA GLU A 234 -11.53 7.73 3.48
C GLU A 234 -12.41 6.54 3.04
N MET A 235 -11.94 5.60 2.22
CA MET A 235 -12.73 4.42 1.85
C MET A 235 -12.62 3.25 2.86
N GLY A 236 -11.74 3.35 3.86
CA GLY A 236 -11.47 2.27 4.81
C GLY A 236 -10.09 1.63 4.61
N TRP A 237 -9.95 0.41 5.11
CA TRP A 237 -8.65 -0.23 5.30
C TRP A 237 -8.70 -1.77 5.20
N ALA A 238 -7.55 -2.39 4.98
CA ALA A 238 -7.33 -3.82 5.11
C ALA A 238 -6.03 -4.10 5.88
N PHE A 239 -6.12 -4.85 6.97
CA PHE A 239 -4.98 -5.14 7.85
C PHE A 239 -4.11 -6.23 7.24
N TRP A 240 -2.79 -6.01 7.20
CA TRP A 240 -1.81 -6.99 6.81
C TRP A 240 -1.27 -7.68 8.07
N THR A 241 -1.70 -8.90 8.39
CA THR A 241 -2.61 -9.83 7.68
C THR A 241 -3.65 -10.43 8.65
N TRP A 242 -4.62 -11.20 8.14
CA TRP A 242 -5.63 -11.84 9.00
C TRP A 242 -5.01 -12.77 10.05
N LYS A 243 -4.10 -13.66 9.62
CA LYS A 243 -3.40 -14.64 10.46
C LYS A 243 -2.01 -14.96 9.91
N LEU A 244 -1.12 -15.39 10.80
CA LEU A 244 0.17 -15.99 10.43
C LEU A 244 0.11 -17.52 10.54
N GLU A 245 1.21 -18.19 10.23
CA GLU A 245 1.33 -19.63 10.48
C GLU A 245 1.24 -19.93 11.98
N ASP A 246 0.56 -21.02 12.34
CA ASP A 246 0.36 -21.43 13.74
C ASP A 246 1.68 -21.57 14.52
N HIS A 247 2.79 -21.89 13.85
CA HIS A 247 4.12 -21.91 14.47
C HIS A 247 4.59 -20.50 14.84
N LEU A 248 4.45 -19.53 13.94
CA LEU A 248 4.84 -18.14 14.17
C LEU A 248 3.97 -17.50 15.26
N GLU A 249 2.66 -17.69 15.21
CA GLU A 249 1.74 -17.13 16.22
C GLU A 249 2.02 -17.67 17.63
N LYS A 250 2.55 -18.90 17.74
CA LYS A 250 2.90 -19.52 19.03
C LYS A 250 4.29 -19.16 19.55
N ASN A 251 5.25 -18.92 18.65
CA ASN A 251 6.66 -18.86 19.04
C ASN A 251 7.31 -17.49 18.81
N GLU A 252 6.74 -16.63 17.98
CA GLU A 252 7.29 -15.31 17.68
C GLU A 252 6.51 -14.20 18.39
N PRO A 253 7.08 -13.52 19.40
CA PRO A 253 6.39 -12.46 20.15
C PRO A 253 5.89 -11.29 19.28
N ALA A 254 6.53 -11.07 18.12
CA ALA A 254 6.17 -10.03 17.17
C ALA A 254 4.90 -10.37 16.36
N SER A 255 4.45 -11.63 16.34
CA SER A 255 3.31 -12.08 15.52
C SER A 255 2.02 -11.30 15.79
N LYS A 256 1.78 -10.89 17.04
CA LYS A 256 0.60 -10.09 17.44
C LYS A 256 0.52 -8.71 16.78
N TYR A 257 1.62 -8.22 16.22
CA TYR A 257 1.64 -6.95 15.48
C TYR A 257 1.33 -7.11 13.99
N TRP A 258 1.36 -8.34 13.48
CA TRP A 258 1.17 -8.70 12.07
C TRP A 258 -0.03 -9.63 11.85
N SER A 259 -0.61 -10.21 12.90
CA SER A 259 -1.84 -11.03 12.85
C SER A 259 -3.01 -10.25 13.42
N PHE A 260 -4.00 -9.93 12.58
CA PHE A 260 -5.22 -9.23 13.00
C PHE A 260 -5.98 -10.03 14.06
N SER A 261 -6.08 -11.35 13.89
CA SER A 261 -6.76 -12.19 14.87
C SER A 261 -6.10 -12.12 16.24
N MET A 262 -4.77 -12.12 16.29
CA MET A 262 -4.04 -11.95 17.56
C MET A 262 -4.18 -10.53 18.09
N ALA A 263 -4.11 -9.50 17.25
CA ALA A 263 -4.26 -8.12 17.68
C ALA A 263 -5.62 -7.89 18.37
N VAL A 264 -6.70 -8.49 17.87
CA VAL A 264 -8.01 -8.47 18.52
C VAL A 264 -8.02 -9.29 19.81
N GLU A 265 -7.45 -10.50 19.81
CA GLU A 265 -7.38 -11.37 21.01
C GLU A 265 -6.63 -10.70 22.18
N HIS A 266 -5.55 -9.98 21.86
CA HIS A 266 -4.74 -9.23 22.82
C HIS A 266 -5.34 -7.86 23.20
N GLY A 267 -6.49 -7.47 22.63
CA GLY A 267 -7.15 -6.20 22.92
C GLY A 267 -6.42 -4.97 22.36
N PHE A 268 -5.57 -5.16 21.34
CA PHE A 268 -4.92 -4.06 20.63
C PHE A 268 -5.82 -3.41 19.58
N ILE A 269 -6.83 -4.13 19.09
CA ILE A 269 -7.83 -3.59 18.17
C ILE A 269 -9.20 -3.77 18.78
N ASP A 270 -9.90 -2.65 18.96
CA ASP A 270 -11.31 -2.70 19.33
C ASP A 270 -12.17 -2.98 18.11
N THR A 271 -13.17 -3.85 18.26
CA THR A 271 -14.07 -4.26 17.18
C THR A 271 -15.35 -3.42 17.11
N ASP A 272 -15.54 -2.49 18.05
CA ASP A 272 -16.57 -1.46 17.99
C ASP A 272 -16.12 -0.19 17.26
N PHE A 273 -14.85 -0.15 16.83
CA PHE A 273 -14.23 0.91 16.03
C PHE A 273 -14.61 2.34 16.48
N PRO A 274 -14.26 2.73 17.71
CA PRO A 274 -14.58 4.05 18.23
C PRO A 274 -14.05 5.15 17.32
N GLU A 275 -14.96 6.03 16.91
CA GLU A 275 -14.61 7.25 16.17
C GLU A 275 -13.74 8.17 17.06
N ASP A 276 -13.00 9.08 16.42
CA ASP A 276 -12.35 10.22 17.09
C ASP A 276 -11.09 9.94 17.92
N ALA A 277 -10.41 8.82 17.67
CA ALA A 277 -9.13 8.48 18.31
C ALA A 277 -8.05 9.59 18.18
N CYS A 278 -8.06 10.42 17.13
CA CYS A 278 -7.17 11.59 17.03
C CYS A 278 -7.77 12.97 17.40
N ILE A 279 -8.92 13.04 18.09
CA ILE A 279 -9.36 14.34 18.67
C ILE A 279 -8.35 14.84 19.71
N HIS A 280 -7.80 13.92 20.51
CA HIS A 280 -6.81 14.24 21.54
C HIS A 280 -5.41 13.75 21.13
N PRO A 281 -4.34 14.47 21.51
CA PRO A 281 -2.98 13.97 21.33
C PRO A 281 -2.76 12.69 22.15
N PRO A 282 -1.84 11.80 21.73
CA PRO A 282 -1.47 10.64 22.53
C PRO A 282 -0.86 11.07 23.86
N ALA A 283 -0.94 10.19 24.87
CA ALA A 283 -0.37 10.43 26.19
C ALA A 283 1.16 10.65 26.10
N THR A 284 1.69 11.57 26.90
CA THR A 284 3.12 11.95 26.88
C THR A 284 3.91 11.31 28.02
N ASP A 285 3.44 10.20 28.55
CA ASP A 285 3.96 9.46 29.72
C ASP A 285 5.05 8.45 29.36
N TRP A 286 5.48 8.40 28.10
CA TRP A 286 6.60 7.58 27.62
C TRP A 286 7.93 7.84 28.36
N ALA A 287 8.09 9.01 28.98
CA ALA A 287 9.29 9.40 29.72
C ALA A 287 9.25 8.98 31.21
N GLU A 288 8.08 8.69 31.76
CA GLU A 288 7.93 8.28 33.16
C GLU A 288 8.47 6.86 33.35
N PRO A 289 9.03 6.46 34.50
CA PRO A 289 9.37 5.05 34.73
C PRO A 289 8.10 4.18 34.66
N LEU A 290 8.15 3.03 33.97
CA LEU A 290 7.08 2.03 34.07
C LEU A 290 7.01 1.58 35.54
N GLY A 291 6.02 2.06 36.27
CA GLY A 291 5.82 1.65 37.66
C GLY A 291 5.63 0.15 37.71
N THR A 292 6.27 -0.52 38.67
CA THR A 292 5.96 -1.92 38.99
C THR A 292 4.51 -1.97 39.47
N ASP A 293 3.66 -2.47 38.60
CA ASP A 293 2.30 -2.96 38.75
C ASP A 293 1.64 -2.68 40.12
N GLY A 294 0.66 -1.77 40.11
CA GLY A 294 -0.56 -1.89 40.91
C GLY A 294 -0.52 -1.40 42.36
N SER A 295 -0.85 -0.11 42.54
CA SER A 295 -1.64 0.52 43.63
C SER A 295 -0.94 1.76 44.22
N GLY A 296 -1.44 2.94 43.87
CA GLY A 296 -0.91 4.18 44.41
C GLY A 296 -1.66 5.41 43.95
N SER A 297 -2.65 5.80 44.74
CA SER A 297 -3.28 7.13 44.75
C SER A 297 -2.26 8.26 44.66
N GLY A 298 -2.65 9.37 44.00
CA GLY A 298 -1.78 10.51 43.71
C GLY A 298 -1.08 11.19 44.88
N GLY A 299 -0.14 12.06 44.53
CA GLY A 299 0.53 12.98 45.46
C GLY A 299 1.96 13.30 45.07
N ASP A 300 2.13 14.44 44.41
CA ASP A 300 3.22 15.42 44.44
C ASP A 300 4.70 15.04 44.78
N ALA A 301 5.56 15.59 43.92
CA ALA A 301 6.86 16.23 44.21
C ALA A 301 8.09 15.36 44.53
N ASN A 302 9.00 15.25 43.55
CA ASN A 302 10.33 15.92 43.60
C ASN A 302 11.17 15.56 42.36
N LEU A 303 11.20 16.45 41.37
CA LEU A 303 12.23 16.44 40.32
C LEU A 303 13.51 17.05 40.87
N ALA A 304 14.40 16.22 41.41
CA ALA A 304 15.79 16.60 41.61
C ALA A 304 16.51 16.54 40.25
N ALA A 305 16.80 17.72 39.69
CA ALA A 305 17.58 17.87 38.48
C ALA A 305 18.98 17.24 38.65
N ALA A 306 19.24 16.15 37.92
CA ALA A 306 20.59 15.65 37.75
C ALA A 306 21.33 16.54 36.73
N GLN A 307 22.40 17.17 37.20
CA GLN A 307 23.25 18.12 36.50
C GLN A 307 23.91 17.50 35.26
N ALA A 308 23.86 18.20 34.13
CA ALA A 308 24.71 17.93 32.98
C ALA A 308 26.18 18.29 33.31
N PRO A 309 27.19 17.53 32.85
CA PRO A 309 28.58 17.91 33.02
C PRO A 309 28.88 19.18 32.22
N SER A 310 29.40 20.17 32.92
CA SER A 310 29.85 21.45 32.41
C SER A 310 30.99 21.30 31.39
N GLY A 311 30.82 21.84 30.19
CA GLY A 311 31.94 22.11 29.29
C GLY A 311 31.56 22.25 27.83
N VAL A 312 31.04 23.41 27.44
CA VAL A 312 31.46 24.25 26.29
C VAL A 312 30.46 25.41 26.21
N THR A 313 30.93 26.62 26.53
CA THR A 313 30.16 27.86 26.45
C THR A 313 29.99 28.29 24.99
N ALA A 314 28.77 28.33 24.48
CA ALA A 314 28.46 29.04 23.24
C ALA A 314 28.40 30.55 23.53
N ARG A 315 29.40 31.31 23.07
CA ARG A 315 29.28 32.77 22.91
C ARG A 315 28.51 33.04 21.63
N VAL A 316 27.40 33.77 21.74
CA VAL A 316 26.71 34.39 20.62
C VAL A 316 27.27 35.81 20.49
N ASP A 317 28.07 36.06 19.47
CA ASP A 317 28.38 37.41 18.99
C ASP A 317 28.04 37.48 17.49
N GLY A 318 27.25 38.49 17.13
CA GLY A 318 26.65 38.65 15.81
C GLY A 318 27.58 39.20 14.72
N ASN A 319 27.06 39.12 13.49
CA ASN A 319 27.54 39.70 12.23
C ASN A 319 28.87 39.21 11.64
N ALA A 320 28.78 38.35 10.62
CA ALA A 320 29.40 38.58 9.30
C ALA A 320 28.92 37.53 8.29
N ALA A 321 28.44 37.99 7.13
CA ALA A 321 28.20 37.15 5.96
C ALA A 321 29.54 36.71 5.34
N ALA A 322 29.70 35.42 5.06
CA ALA A 322 30.72 34.92 4.15
C ALA A 322 30.20 33.67 3.44
N ALA A 323 30.17 33.76 2.11
CA ALA A 323 29.78 32.71 1.18
C ALA A 323 30.75 31.53 1.24
N VAL A 324 30.23 30.31 1.06
CA VAL A 324 31.03 29.10 0.84
C VAL A 324 30.90 28.73 -0.64
N GLU A 325 32.03 28.79 -1.34
CA GLU A 325 32.21 28.42 -2.75
C GLU A 325 31.98 26.92 -2.98
N VAL A 326 31.26 26.58 -4.05
CA VAL A 326 31.14 25.22 -4.60
C VAL A 326 32.09 25.12 -5.79
N SER A 327 33.00 24.14 -5.75
CA SER A 327 33.98 23.89 -6.81
C SER A 327 33.32 23.22 -8.03
N ASN A 328 33.34 23.90 -9.18
CA ASN A 328 32.98 23.34 -10.48
C ASN A 328 34.21 22.67 -11.14
N SER A 329 34.00 21.50 -11.76
CA SER A 329 34.93 20.94 -12.76
C SER A 329 34.50 21.37 -14.17
N PRO A 330 35.41 21.47 -15.17
CA PRO A 330 35.15 22.21 -16.40
C PRO A 330 34.55 21.37 -17.52
N GLU A 331 33.54 21.94 -18.21
CA GLU A 331 33.02 21.49 -19.50
C GLU A 331 33.87 22.04 -20.67
N GLU A 332 34.19 21.20 -21.66
CA GLU A 332 34.59 21.64 -23.00
C GLU A 332 33.43 21.46 -23.99
N PRO A 333 33.27 22.35 -25.01
CA PRO A 333 32.10 22.38 -25.87
C PRO A 333 32.31 21.59 -27.16
N MET A 334 31.38 20.67 -27.48
CA MET A 334 31.27 20.08 -28.81
C MET A 334 29.97 20.49 -29.51
N ARG A 335 30.16 21.22 -30.60
CA ARG A 335 29.18 21.81 -31.51
C ARG A 335 28.64 20.74 -32.46
N GLY A 336 27.32 20.57 -32.56
CA GLY A 336 26.73 19.59 -33.51
C GLY A 336 25.22 19.70 -33.74
N SER A 337 24.83 20.54 -34.72
CA SER A 337 23.66 20.45 -35.61
C SER A 337 22.27 20.03 -35.08
N GLN A 338 21.38 21.02 -34.95
CA GLN A 338 19.91 20.85 -34.99
C GLN A 338 19.43 20.25 -36.33
N LYS A 339 18.59 19.21 -36.28
CA LYS A 339 17.55 18.95 -37.31
C LYS A 339 16.29 18.31 -36.68
N GLY A 340 15.17 19.03 -36.78
CA GLY A 340 13.81 18.48 -36.97
C GLY A 340 13.08 17.90 -35.75
N ALA A 341 12.44 18.76 -34.95
CA ALA A 341 11.35 18.35 -34.06
C ALA A 341 10.02 18.38 -34.83
N SER A 342 9.41 17.22 -35.06
CA SER A 342 7.99 17.09 -35.41
C SER A 342 7.13 17.18 -34.13
N SER A 343 5.92 17.75 -34.24
CA SER A 343 5.12 18.16 -33.09
C SER A 343 4.59 16.97 -32.25
N PRO A 344 4.38 17.15 -30.92
CA PRO A 344 3.96 16.09 -30.00
C PRO A 344 2.59 15.47 -30.30
N GLY A 345 1.76 16.12 -31.11
CA GLY A 345 0.40 15.67 -31.41
C GLY A 345 0.32 14.44 -32.33
N ALA A 346 1.35 14.18 -33.15
CA ALA A 346 1.32 13.07 -34.10
C ALA A 346 1.73 11.72 -33.47
N MET A 347 2.58 11.73 -32.44
CA MET A 347 3.02 10.53 -31.73
C MET A 347 1.91 9.91 -30.87
N LEU A 348 1.06 10.73 -30.25
CA LEU A 348 -0.03 10.25 -29.38
C LEU A 348 -1.11 9.47 -30.17
N GLY A 349 -1.42 9.92 -31.39
CA GLY A 349 -2.39 9.24 -32.27
C GLY A 349 -1.90 7.88 -32.78
N LEU A 350 -0.60 7.73 -33.04
CA LEU A 350 -0.01 6.49 -33.53
C LEU A 350 0.10 5.41 -32.42
N VAL A 351 0.37 5.82 -31.18
CA VAL A 351 0.44 4.90 -30.03
C VAL A 351 -0.96 4.35 -29.70
N LEU A 352 -2.00 5.18 -29.73
CA LEU A 352 -3.39 4.75 -29.50
C LEU A 352 -3.91 3.79 -30.58
N LEU A 353 -3.56 4.02 -31.86
CA LEU A 353 -3.92 3.12 -32.97
C LEU A 353 -3.16 1.78 -32.88
N GLY A 354 -1.89 1.79 -32.48
CA GLY A 354 -1.09 0.58 -32.26
C GLY A 354 -1.60 -0.29 -31.12
N ALA A 355 -1.96 0.33 -30.00
CA ALA A 355 -2.52 -0.36 -28.83
C ALA A 355 -3.89 -0.99 -29.14
N MET A 356 -4.76 -0.29 -29.87
CA MET A 356 -6.07 -0.83 -30.29
C MET A 356 -5.92 -1.98 -31.29
N ALA A 357 -4.97 -1.91 -32.23
CA ALA A 357 -4.71 -2.98 -33.18
C ALA A 357 -4.14 -4.25 -32.49
N GLY A 358 -3.26 -4.08 -31.50
CA GLY A 358 -2.70 -5.17 -30.70
C GLY A 358 -3.75 -5.88 -29.83
N ALA A 359 -4.65 -5.11 -29.20
CA ALA A 359 -5.75 -5.65 -28.41
C ALA A 359 -6.77 -6.41 -29.29
N LEU A 360 -7.12 -5.88 -30.47
CA LEU A 360 -8.07 -6.50 -31.38
C LEU A 360 -7.52 -7.80 -32.01
N ALA A 361 -6.22 -7.83 -32.35
CA ALA A 361 -5.56 -9.03 -32.86
C ALA A 361 -5.49 -10.14 -31.80
N THR A 362 -5.26 -9.76 -30.54
CA THR A 362 -5.24 -10.70 -29.40
C THR A 362 -6.64 -11.26 -29.13
N PHE A 363 -7.69 -10.45 -29.21
CA PHE A 363 -9.09 -10.89 -29.04
C PHE A 363 -9.53 -11.88 -30.13
N LEU A 364 -9.11 -11.68 -31.39
CA LEU A 364 -9.42 -12.59 -32.50
C LEU A 364 -8.71 -13.94 -32.39
N LEU A 365 -7.49 -13.98 -31.81
CA LEU A 365 -6.74 -15.21 -31.56
C LEU A 365 -7.35 -16.04 -30.42
N VAL A 366 -7.81 -15.39 -29.35
CA VAL A 366 -8.48 -16.06 -28.22
C VAL A 366 -9.83 -16.65 -28.65
N ARG A 367 -10.63 -15.91 -29.45
CA ARG A 367 -11.90 -16.43 -29.99
C ARG A 367 -11.71 -17.61 -30.94
N ARG A 368 -10.67 -17.62 -31.77
CA ARG A 368 -10.38 -18.78 -32.65
C ARG A 368 -10.03 -20.04 -31.87
N LYS A 369 -9.31 -19.90 -30.75
CA LYS A 369 -8.92 -21.02 -29.89
C LYS A 369 -10.09 -21.57 -29.07
N ALA A 370 -11.00 -20.70 -28.63
CA ALA A 370 -12.26 -21.10 -27.98
C ALA A 370 -13.22 -21.80 -28.96
N ALA A 371 -13.34 -21.30 -30.20
CA ALA A 371 -14.18 -21.92 -31.23
C ALA A 371 -13.66 -23.28 -31.70
N SER A 372 -12.34 -23.52 -31.69
CA SER A 372 -11.77 -24.83 -32.04
C SER A 372 -11.89 -25.88 -30.92
N GLN A 373 -12.14 -25.46 -29.68
CA GLN A 373 -12.33 -26.36 -28.53
C GLN A 373 -13.81 -26.65 -28.20
N GLY A 374 -14.76 -25.88 -28.78
CA GLY A 374 -16.21 -26.07 -28.58
C GLY A 374 -16.92 -26.97 -29.59
N ALA A 375 -16.24 -27.48 -30.61
CA ALA A 375 -16.85 -28.30 -31.67
C ALA A 375 -16.84 -29.80 -31.34
N SER A 376 -17.32 -30.20 -30.16
CA SER A 376 -17.74 -31.57 -29.88
C SER A 376 -18.74 -31.66 -28.73
N ALA A 377 -19.94 -31.08 -28.89
CA ALA A 377 -21.10 -31.47 -28.11
C ALA A 377 -22.39 -31.14 -28.88
N SER A 378 -23.29 -32.11 -28.89
CA SER A 378 -24.47 -32.25 -29.73
C SER A 378 -25.60 -31.25 -29.45
N ALA A 379 -26.34 -30.97 -30.52
CA ALA A 379 -27.56 -30.20 -30.59
C ALA A 379 -28.78 -30.85 -29.89
N SER A 380 -29.55 -30.03 -29.17
CA SER A 380 -31.02 -29.98 -29.01
C SER A 380 -31.28 -28.89 -27.96
N GLY A 381 -32.24 -27.97 -28.00
CA GLY A 381 -33.44 -27.68 -28.76
C GLY A 381 -34.25 -26.73 -27.86
N GLY A 382 -35.01 -25.78 -28.42
CA GLY A 382 -36.02 -25.03 -27.66
C GLY A 382 -35.79 -23.52 -27.59
N ALA A 383 -36.60 -22.79 -28.36
CA ALA A 383 -36.73 -21.34 -28.31
C ALA A 383 -37.83 -20.94 -27.32
N GLU A 384 -37.64 -19.85 -26.57
CA GLU A 384 -38.76 -19.03 -26.12
C GLU A 384 -38.38 -17.55 -25.92
N LYS A 385 -39.25 -16.67 -26.43
CA LYS A 385 -39.18 -15.20 -26.38
C LYS A 385 -40.06 -14.66 -25.26
N ARG A 386 -39.61 -13.59 -24.59
CA ARG A 386 -40.35 -12.40 -24.07
C ARG A 386 -39.35 -11.61 -23.19
N GLY A 387 -39.09 -10.31 -23.28
CA GLY A 387 -39.87 -9.16 -23.73
C GLY A 387 -40.23 -8.29 -22.51
N GLY A 388 -39.59 -7.13 -22.32
CA GLY A 388 -40.05 -6.15 -21.32
C GLY A 388 -38.99 -5.20 -20.75
N ASN A 389 -38.97 -3.98 -21.29
CA ASN A 389 -38.14 -2.83 -20.93
C ASN A 389 -38.77 -2.03 -19.76
N ARG A 390 -37.97 -1.43 -18.86
CA ARG A 390 -38.13 -0.05 -18.30
C ARG A 390 -37.08 0.23 -17.21
N GLY A 391 -36.36 1.34 -17.39
CA GLY A 391 -35.38 1.84 -16.45
C GLY A 391 -35.97 2.70 -15.32
N ALA A 392 -35.13 2.91 -14.30
CA ALA A 392 -35.18 4.05 -13.40
C ALA A 392 -33.74 4.27 -12.89
N GLY A 393 -33.25 5.50 -13.04
CA GLY A 393 -31.91 5.91 -12.59
C GLY A 393 -31.81 5.95 -11.07
N TRP A 394 -30.61 5.72 -10.57
CA TRP A 394 -30.28 5.85 -9.15
C TRP A 394 -29.06 6.76 -8.98
N MET A 395 -29.26 7.81 -8.17
CA MET A 395 -28.22 8.67 -7.62
C MET A 395 -27.37 7.87 -6.61
N PRO A 396 -26.08 8.21 -6.41
CA PRO A 396 -25.23 7.46 -5.50
C PRO A 396 -25.61 7.76 -4.04
N ALA A 397 -26.09 6.73 -3.33
CA ALA A 397 -26.24 6.75 -1.89
C ALA A 397 -24.88 6.44 -1.24
N VAL A 398 -24.52 7.29 -0.27
CA VAL A 398 -23.38 7.10 0.63
C VAL A 398 -23.72 5.94 1.57
N PHE A 399 -22.97 4.83 1.48
CA PHE A 399 -23.10 3.71 2.41
C PHE A 399 -22.04 3.86 3.51
N ARG A 400 -22.50 4.06 4.75
CA ARG A 400 -21.73 3.84 5.98
C ARG A 400 -21.75 2.34 6.28
N TYR A 401 -20.58 1.72 6.48
CA TYR A 401 -20.48 0.37 7.01
C TYR A 401 -20.74 0.41 8.53
N ILE A 402 -21.47 -0.59 9.03
CA ILE A 402 -21.69 -0.89 10.46
C ILE A 402 -20.67 -1.94 10.86
#